data_AF-A0A8B0SSP0-F1
#
_entry.id   AF-A0A8B0SSP0-F1
#
_cell.length_a   1.000
_cell.length_b   1.000
_cell.length_c   1.000
_cell.angle_alpha   90.00
_cell.angle_beta   90.00
_cell.angle_gamma   90.00
#
_symmetry.space_group_name_H-M   'P 1'
#
loop_
_entity.id
_entity.type
_entity.pdbx_description
1 polymer ?
#
loop_
_entity_poly.entity_id
_entity_poly.type
_entity_poly.pdbx_seq_one_letter_code
_entity_poly.pdbx_strand_id
1 'polypeptide(L)'
;MLKVYTVPNFSIRAYMKVAERKSATSLKVPVSVNIGQWNNSCNCTLYDASTMGQWDVVVYKVTSKWVTDEETGKDVSVTERTPLTGDLPVNSEGIATGELNMDDLTLGSHRIIAVATVRSPFKDFCTQT
;
A
#
# COMPACT_ATOMS: atom_id res chain seq x y z
N MET A 1 -20.73 -4.52 21.28
CA MET A 1 -20.06 -3.53 20.41
C MET A 1 -18.62 -3.37 20.91
N LEU A 2 -17.66 -4.03 20.25
CA LEU A 2 -16.25 -3.95 20.64
C LEU A 2 -15.68 -2.62 20.13
N LYS A 3 -15.32 -1.70 21.03
CA LYS A 3 -14.62 -0.48 20.66
C LYS A 3 -13.13 -0.80 20.54
N VAL A 4 -12.67 -1.09 19.33
CA VAL A 4 -11.24 -1.23 19.05
C VAL A 4 -10.66 0.18 18.94
N TYR A 5 -9.94 0.60 19.97
CA TYR A 5 -9.17 1.84 19.94
C TYR A 5 -7.82 1.54 19.31
N THR A 6 -7.71 1.63 17.99
CA THR A 6 -6.39 1.70 17.35
C THR A 6 -5.76 3.02 17.73
N VAL A 7 -4.86 3.02 18.71
CA VAL A 7 -3.96 4.15 18.94
C VAL A 7 -3.04 4.22 17.71
N PRO A 8 -2.97 5.33 16.96
CA PRO A 8 -2.03 5.47 15.86
C PRO A 8 -0.62 5.28 16.41
N ASN A 9 0.02 4.16 16.09
CA ASN A 9 1.43 4.00 16.37
C ASN A 9 2.22 4.71 15.27
N PHE A 10 2.55 5.98 15.51
CA PHE A 10 3.34 6.82 14.59
C PHE A 10 4.75 6.27 14.29
N SER A 11 5.16 5.19 14.97
CA SER A 11 6.45 4.53 14.76
C SER A 11 6.39 3.44 13.68
N ILE A 12 5.21 3.04 13.22
CA ILE A 12 5.08 2.08 12.11
C ILE A 12 5.44 2.79 10.81
N ARG A 13 6.37 2.20 10.05
CA ARG A 13 6.83 2.70 8.76
C ARG A 13 6.58 1.64 7.71
N ALA A 14 6.02 2.07 6.57
CA ALA A 14 5.93 1.28 5.36
C ALA A 14 6.68 2.01 4.24
N TYR A 15 7.56 1.32 3.53
CA TYR A 15 8.25 1.89 2.36
C TYR A 15 8.40 0.87 1.25
N MET A 16 8.28 1.34 0.02
CA MET A 16 8.37 0.51 -1.19
C MET A 16 9.77 0.68 -1.81
N LYS A 17 10.40 -0.46 -2.10
CA LYS A 17 11.62 -0.56 -2.89
C LYS A 17 11.27 -1.17 -4.24
N VAL A 18 11.78 -0.55 -5.31
CA VAL A 18 11.71 -1.06 -6.67
C VAL A 18 13.14 -1.33 -7.10
N ALA A 19 13.40 -2.51 -7.66
CA ALA A 19 14.72 -2.81 -8.23
C ALA A 19 15.03 -1.80 -9.36
N GLU A 20 16.30 -1.41 -9.49
CA GLU A 20 16.77 -0.33 -10.39
C GLU A 20 16.06 -0.26 -11.74
N ARG A 21 15.84 0.99 -12.21
CA ARG A 21 15.23 1.37 -13.50
C ARG A 21 15.43 0.31 -14.59
N LYS A 22 14.41 -0.51 -14.81
CA LYS A 22 14.31 -1.27 -16.06
C LYS A 22 13.77 -0.35 -17.13
N SER A 23 14.58 -0.06 -18.14
CA SER A 23 14.11 0.48 -19.42
C SER A 23 12.98 -0.42 -19.94
N ALA A 24 11.89 0.21 -20.39
CA ALA A 24 10.56 -0.34 -20.64
C ALA A 24 10.50 -1.51 -21.67
N THR A 25 11.11 -2.64 -21.34
CA THR A 25 11.13 -3.87 -22.15
C THR A 25 10.59 -5.07 -21.39
N SER A 26 10.49 -4.99 -20.06
CA SER A 26 9.86 -6.02 -19.23
C SER A 26 8.52 -5.53 -18.68
N LEU A 27 7.44 -6.20 -19.05
CA LEU A 27 6.06 -5.96 -18.58
C LEU A 27 5.86 -6.23 -17.08
N LYS A 28 6.88 -6.76 -16.41
CA LYS A 28 6.86 -7.26 -15.04
C LYS A 28 7.96 -6.62 -14.22
N VAL A 29 7.59 -5.91 -13.15
CA VAL A 29 8.53 -5.20 -12.26
C VAL A 29 8.44 -5.79 -10.85
N PRO A 30 9.51 -6.38 -10.30
CA PRO A 30 9.49 -6.86 -8.93
C PRO A 30 9.39 -5.69 -7.95
N VAL A 31 8.53 -5.85 -6.95
CA VAL A 31 8.31 -4.86 -5.90
C VAL A 31 8.52 -5.50 -4.53
N SER A 32 9.13 -4.75 -3.63
CA SER A 32 9.29 -5.13 -2.23
C SER A 32 8.76 -4.00 -1.34
N VAL A 33 7.81 -4.31 -0.49
CA VAL A 33 7.26 -3.39 0.50
C VAL A 33 7.72 -3.84 1.87
N ASN A 34 8.40 -2.96 2.58
CA ASN A 34 8.93 -3.22 3.90
C ASN A 34 8.03 -2.52 4.92
N ILE A 35 7.63 -3.23 5.96
CA ILE A 35 6.81 -2.77 7.08
C ILE A 35 7.55 -3.09 8.36
N GLY A 36 7.54 -2.16 9.30
CA GLY A 36 8.01 -2.43 10.65
C GLY A 36 7.87 -1.22 11.56
N GLN A 37 8.10 -1.43 12.83
CA GLN A 37 8.16 -0.38 13.82
C GLN A 37 9.60 0.14 13.94
N TRP A 38 9.76 1.46 13.92
CA TRP A 38 11.03 2.10 14.22
C TRP A 38 11.40 1.87 15.68
N ASN A 39 12.62 1.35 15.91
CA ASN A 39 13.18 1.14 17.23
C ASN A 39 14.42 2.04 17.40
N ASN A 40 14.31 2.99 18.33
CA ASN A 40 15.38 3.95 18.65
C ASN A 40 16.64 3.26 19.21
N SER A 41 16.52 2.10 19.85
CA SER A 41 17.65 1.43 20.50
C SER A 41 18.66 0.86 19.50
N CYS A 42 18.18 0.41 18.34
CA CYS A 42 19.01 -0.15 17.27
C CYS A 42 19.10 0.76 16.03
N ASN A 43 18.40 1.91 16.02
CA ASN A 43 18.18 2.73 14.83
C ASN A 43 17.73 1.90 13.62
N CYS A 44 16.81 0.97 13.85
CA CYS A 44 16.39 -0.01 12.86
C CYS A 44 14.85 -0.12 12.82
N THR A 45 14.33 -0.60 11.69
CA THR A 45 12.91 -0.92 11.52
C THR A 45 12.76 -2.43 11.65
N LEU A 46 11.98 -2.87 12.63
CA LEU A 46 11.75 -4.30 12.91
C LEU A 46 10.27 -4.62 12.78
N TYR A 47 9.98 -5.79 12.23
CA TYR A 47 8.64 -6.35 12.21
C TYR A 47 8.52 -7.45 13.23
N ASP A 48 7.48 -7.37 14.05
CA ASP A 48 7.10 -8.41 14.99
C ASP A 48 5.59 -8.60 14.92
N ALA A 49 5.16 -9.71 14.33
CA ALA A 49 3.75 -9.99 14.13
C ALA A 49 2.99 -10.19 15.45
N SER A 50 3.68 -10.51 16.56
CA SER A 50 3.03 -10.69 17.86
C SER A 50 2.58 -9.36 18.47
N THR A 51 3.33 -8.29 18.21
CA THR A 51 3.03 -6.93 18.70
C THR A 51 2.32 -6.08 17.65
N MET A 52 2.65 -6.25 16.38
CA MET A 52 2.13 -5.46 15.26
C MET A 52 0.91 -6.10 14.56
N GLY A 53 0.63 -7.38 14.80
CA GLY A 53 -0.35 -8.15 14.04
C GLY A 53 0.20 -8.67 12.71
N GLN A 54 -0.58 -9.50 12.03
CA GLN A 54 -0.30 -9.98 10.67
C GLN A 54 -0.73 -8.91 9.66
N TRP A 55 0.05 -8.66 8.61
CA TRP A 55 -0.25 -7.61 7.63
C TRP A 55 -0.31 -8.16 6.21
N ASP A 56 -1.15 -7.53 5.40
CA ASP A 56 -1.15 -7.67 3.94
C ASP A 56 -0.85 -6.32 3.30
N VAL A 57 -0.30 -6.38 2.09
CA VAL A 57 -0.02 -5.21 1.27
C VAL A 57 -0.69 -5.36 -0.08
N VAL A 58 -1.37 -4.30 -0.53
CA VAL A 58 -1.82 -4.17 -1.91
C VAL A 58 -1.14 -2.96 -2.54
N VAL A 59 -0.56 -3.15 -3.72
CA VAL A 59 0.02 -2.05 -4.49
C VAL A 59 -1.02 -1.52 -5.46
N TYR A 60 -1.23 -0.21 -5.48
CA TYR A 60 -2.22 0.46 -6.32
C TYR A 60 -1.54 1.41 -7.31
N LYS A 61 -2.10 1.46 -8.51
CA LYS A 61 -1.98 2.60 -9.42
C LYS A 61 -2.97 3.67 -8.99
N VAL A 62 -2.48 4.89 -8.86
CA VAL A 62 -3.27 6.07 -8.53
C VAL A 62 -3.34 6.97 -9.74
N THR A 63 -4.54 7.19 -10.23
CA THR A 63 -4.84 8.12 -11.33
C THR A 63 -5.74 9.23 -10.82
N SER A 64 -5.56 10.43 -11.33
CA SER A 64 -6.43 11.56 -11.03
C SER A 64 -7.13 11.99 -12.31
N LYS A 65 -8.45 12.19 -12.23
CA LYS A 65 -9.27 12.71 -13.32
C LYS A 65 -10.01 13.96 -12.85
N TRP A 66 -10.12 14.95 -13.71
CA TRP A 66 -10.98 16.09 -13.46
C TRP A 66 -12.41 15.71 -13.84
N VAL A 67 -13.34 15.91 -12.91
CA VAL A 67 -14.77 15.76 -13.15
C VAL A 67 -15.46 17.04 -12.70
N THR A 68 -16.51 17.42 -13.42
CA THR A 68 -17.37 18.52 -13.00
C THR A 68 -18.39 17.98 -12.00
N ASP A 69 -18.40 18.54 -10.81
CA ASP A 69 -19.38 18.25 -9.76
C ASP A 69 -20.77 18.71 -10.21
N GLU A 70 -21.74 17.80 -10.24
CA GLU A 70 -23.11 18.07 -10.68
C GLU A 70 -23.86 19.03 -9.75
N GLU A 71 -23.55 19.06 -8.45
CA GLU A 71 -24.22 19.93 -7.48
C GLU A 71 -23.66 21.36 -7.49
N THR A 72 -22.34 21.50 -7.68
CA THR A 72 -21.65 22.79 -7.54
C THR A 72 -21.17 23.40 -8.85
N GLY A 73 -21.16 22.62 -9.95
CA GLY A 73 -20.66 23.04 -11.26
C GLY A 73 -19.15 23.28 -11.31
N LYS A 74 -18.41 22.88 -10.27
CA LYS A 74 -16.96 23.08 -10.17
C LYS A 74 -16.20 21.84 -10.62
N ASP A 75 -15.07 22.07 -11.28
CA ASP A 75 -14.14 20.99 -11.59
C ASP A 75 -13.39 20.57 -10.32
N VAL A 76 -13.53 19.29 -9.99
CA VAL A 76 -12.84 18.65 -8.87
C VAL A 76 -11.97 17.52 -9.38
N SER A 77 -10.81 17.34 -8.77
CA SER A 77 -9.91 16.24 -9.08
C SER A 77 -10.31 15.02 -8.26
N VAL A 78 -10.81 13.99 -8.92
CA VAL A 78 -11.14 12.70 -8.31
C VAL A 78 -9.96 11.76 -8.48
N THR A 79 -9.55 11.16 -7.36
CA THR A 79 -8.47 10.19 -7.32
C THR A 79 -9.04 8.78 -7.32
N GLU A 80 -8.64 7.97 -8.28
CA GLU A 80 -9.00 6.56 -8.38
C GLU A 80 -7.79 5.69 -8.06
N ARG A 81 -8.03 4.59 -7.34
CA ARG A 81 -7.03 3.58 -7.00
C ARG A 81 -7.40 2.28 -7.67
N THR A 82 -6.52 1.79 -8.53
CA THR A 82 -6.66 0.48 -9.19
C THR A 82 -5.59 -0.47 -8.62
N PRO A 83 -5.96 -1.64 -8.08
CA PRO A 83 -4.98 -2.59 -7.56
C PRO A 83 -4.13 -3.15 -8.71
N LEU A 84 -2.81 -3.16 -8.52
CA LEU A 84 -1.82 -3.78 -9.41
C LEU A 84 -1.40 -5.17 -8.91
N THR A 85 -1.74 -5.51 -7.67
CA THR A 85 -1.47 -6.81 -7.04
C THR A 85 -2.71 -7.28 -6.29
N GLY A 86 -2.78 -8.57 -5.99
CA GLY A 86 -3.63 -9.05 -4.89
C GLY A 86 -3.00 -8.73 -3.52
N ASP A 87 -3.56 -9.33 -2.47
CA ASP A 87 -3.02 -9.25 -1.11
C ASP A 87 -1.67 -9.95 -1.02
N LEU A 88 -0.61 -9.17 -0.79
CA LEU A 88 0.74 -9.67 -0.58
C LEU A 88 0.98 -9.86 0.93
N PRO A 89 1.12 -11.10 1.41
CA PRO A 89 1.37 -11.34 2.82
C PRO A 89 2.75 -10.81 3.23
N VAL A 90 2.81 -10.18 4.41
CA VAL A 90 4.07 -9.74 5.02
C VAL A 90 4.75 -10.93 5.70
N ASN A 91 6.00 -11.20 5.36
CA ASN A 91 6.77 -12.29 5.94
C ASN A 91 7.30 -11.94 7.36
N SER A 92 8.00 -12.88 8.00
CA SER A 92 8.58 -12.69 9.34
C SER A 92 9.65 -11.59 9.42
N GLU A 93 10.19 -11.14 8.29
CA GLU A 93 11.18 -10.05 8.21
C GLU A 93 10.50 -8.69 7.99
N GLY A 94 9.17 -8.64 7.86
CA GLY A 94 8.45 -7.42 7.56
C GLY A 94 8.40 -7.08 6.08
N ILE A 95 8.60 -8.06 5.20
CA ILE A 95 8.69 -7.85 3.75
C ILE A 95 7.53 -8.53 3.05
N ALA A 96 6.76 -7.75 2.30
CA ALA A 96 5.85 -8.23 1.26
C ALA A 96 6.54 -8.10 -0.10
N THR A 97 6.53 -9.18 -0.88
CA THR A 97 7.12 -9.20 -2.22
C THR A 97 6.07 -9.54 -3.26
N GLY A 98 6.19 -8.94 -4.44
CA GLY A 98 5.27 -9.19 -5.54
C GLY A 98 5.86 -8.75 -6.86
N GLU A 99 5.05 -8.90 -7.90
CA GLU A 99 5.39 -8.48 -9.26
C GLU A 99 4.28 -7.58 -9.78
N LEU A 100 4.65 -6.37 -10.21
CA LEU A 100 3.72 -5.43 -10.81
C LEU A 100 3.60 -5.74 -12.30
N ASN A 101 2.37 -5.92 -12.76
CA ASN A 101 2.09 -5.92 -14.19
C ASN A 101 1.97 -4.47 -14.67
N MET A 102 2.80 -4.11 -15.65
CA MET A 102 2.89 -2.76 -16.21
C MET A 102 2.02 -2.58 -17.46
N ASP A 103 1.31 -3.62 -17.92
CA ASP A 103 0.47 -3.61 -19.13
C ASP A 103 -0.56 -2.45 -19.15
N ASP A 104 -1.11 -2.11 -17.99
CA ASP A 104 -2.15 -1.07 -17.82
C ASP A 104 -1.62 0.31 -17.41
N LEU A 105 -0.29 0.50 -17.39
CA LEU A 105 0.33 1.81 -17.16
C LEU A 105 0.53 2.49 -18.53
N THR A 106 -0.58 2.97 -19.11
CA THR A 106 -0.58 3.75 -20.35
C THR A 106 0.35 4.96 -20.27
N LEU A 107 0.74 5.53 -21.42
CA LEU A 107 1.55 6.75 -21.50
C LEU A 107 1.00 7.86 -20.59
N GLY A 108 1.78 8.26 -19.59
CA GLY A 108 1.40 9.28 -18.61
C GLY A 108 2.14 9.13 -17.29
N SER A 109 2.01 10.14 -16.42
CA SER A 109 2.54 10.10 -15.06
C SER A 109 1.58 9.36 -14.15
N HIS A 110 1.87 8.10 -13.84
CA HIS A 110 1.13 7.31 -12.86
C HIS A 110 1.84 7.35 -11.51
N ARG A 111 1.08 7.51 -10.42
CA ARG A 111 1.61 7.38 -9.07
C ARG A 111 1.34 5.95 -8.58
N ILE A 112 2.37 5.26 -8.13
CA ILE A 112 2.24 3.93 -7.51
C ILE A 112 2.32 4.10 -5.99
N ILE A 113 1.37 3.51 -5.26
CA ILE A 113 1.36 3.50 -3.79
C ILE A 113 1.22 2.07 -3.28
N ALA A 114 1.81 1.77 -2.13
CA ALA A 114 1.55 0.55 -1.39
C ALA A 114 0.64 0.89 -0.19
N VAL A 115 -0.44 0.15 -0.02
CA VAL A 115 -1.33 0.25 1.14
C VAL A 115 -1.13 -1.00 1.97
N ALA A 116 -0.64 -0.81 3.20
CA ALA A 116 -0.43 -1.87 4.17
C ALA A 116 -1.62 -1.90 5.13
N THR A 117 -2.23 -3.06 5.29
CA THR A 117 -3.42 -3.26 6.13
C THR A 117 -3.17 -4.38 7.12
N VAL A 118 -3.52 -4.16 8.39
CA VAL A 118 -3.48 -5.24 9.39
C VAL A 118 -4.60 -6.24 9.08
N ARG A 119 -4.29 -7.53 9.05
CA ARG A 119 -5.29 -8.60 9.01
C ARG A 119 -6.10 -8.54 10.29
N SER A 120 -7.36 -8.13 10.15
CA SER A 120 -8.32 -8.25 11.24
C SER A 120 -8.63 -9.73 11.47
N PRO A 121 -8.59 -10.24 12.71
CA PRO A 121 -9.12 -11.57 13.03
C PRO A 121 -10.65 -11.62 12.96
N PHE A 122 -11.32 -10.48 12.75
CA PHE A 122 -12.77 -10.37 12.66
C PHE A 122 -13.21 -10.22 11.19
N LYS A 123 -14.05 -11.14 10.72
CA LYS A 123 -14.57 -11.21 9.34
C LYS A 123 -15.31 -9.95 8.86
N ASP A 124 -15.85 -9.15 9.78
CA ASP A 124 -16.70 -7.99 9.44
C ASP A 124 -15.91 -6.68 9.32
N PHE A 125 -14.57 -6.73 9.35
CA PHE A 125 -13.74 -5.55 9.24
C PHE A 125 -13.52 -5.16 7.78
N CYS A 126 -14.45 -4.37 7.23
CA CYS A 126 -14.24 -3.68 5.96
C CYS A 126 -13.56 -2.34 6.22
N THR A 127 -12.35 -2.14 5.69
CA THR A 127 -11.78 -0.80 5.57
C THR A 127 -12.67 -0.02 4.61
N GLN A 128 -13.30 1.06 5.07
CA GLN A 128 -13.99 1.99 4.17
C GLN A 128 -12.94 2.56 3.19
N THR A 129 -12.99 2.08 1.95
CA THR A 129 -12.23 2.58 0.79
C THR A 129 -12.83 3.84 0.24
#